data_AF-A0A023BY58-F1
#
_entry.id   AF-A0A023BY58-F1
#
_cell.length_a   1.000
_cell.length_b   1.000
_cell.length_c   1.000
_cell.angle_alpha   90.00
_cell.angle_beta   90.00
_cell.angle_gamma   90.00
#
_symmetry.space_group_name_H-M   'P 1'
#
loop_
_entity.id
_entity.type
_entity.pdbx_description
1 polymer ?
#
loop_
_entity_poly.entity_id
_entity_poly.type
_entity_poly.pdbx_seq_one_letter_code
_entity_poly.pdbx_strand_id
1 'polypeptide(L)'
;MKKIERQIEVIERLNRLIRLGKTGTPDQLSEKLEISKASLFQILGVMKQLNAPIVFDITLQSYVYEESVNFTYGFYTRKLYGEEVLEVSSYNAQSIMMQVDFKYPSLRIV
;
A
#
# COMPACT_ATOMS: atom_id res chain seq x y z
N MET A 1 -4.32 -21.08 -7.45
CA MET A 1 -4.29 -19.62 -7.19
C MET A 1 -2.85 -19.15 -7.09
N LYS A 2 -2.54 -17.97 -7.66
CA LYS A 2 -1.18 -17.43 -7.71
C LYS A 2 -0.79 -16.90 -6.32
N LYS A 3 0.35 -17.37 -5.79
CA LYS A 3 0.82 -17.15 -4.40
C LYS A 3 0.85 -15.67 -3.97
N ILE A 4 1.13 -14.76 -4.91
CA ILE A 4 1.26 -13.32 -4.64
C ILE A 4 -0.09 -12.61 -4.44
N GLU A 5 -1.14 -13.03 -5.16
CA GLU A 5 -2.48 -12.42 -5.09
C GLU A 5 -3.07 -12.61 -3.68
N ARG A 6 -2.95 -13.82 -3.12
CA ARG A 6 -3.41 -14.11 -1.75
C ARG A 6 -2.64 -13.32 -0.70
N GLN A 7 -1.33 -13.11 -0.87
CA GLN A 7 -0.55 -12.33 0.10
C GLN A 7 -0.99 -10.86 0.12
N ILE A 8 -1.25 -10.29 -1.05
CA ILE A 8 -1.77 -8.92 -1.17
C ILE A 8 -3.14 -8.81 -0.48
N GLU A 9 -4.06 -9.75 -0.74
CA GLU A 9 -5.38 -9.80 -0.10
C GLU A 9 -5.28 -9.86 1.43
N VAL A 10 -4.38 -10.70 1.97
CA VAL A 10 -4.17 -10.82 3.41
C VAL A 10 -3.62 -9.52 4.00
N ILE A 11 -2.65 -8.88 3.35
CA ILE A 11 -2.09 -7.59 3.80
C ILE A 11 -3.17 -6.50 3.79
N GLU A 12 -4.03 -6.47 2.76
CA GLU A 12 -5.12 -5.50 2.67
C GLU A 12 -6.14 -5.68 3.81
N ARG A 13 -6.56 -6.93 4.06
CA ARG A 13 -7.47 -7.27 5.16
C ARG A 13 -6.85 -6.93 6.52
N LEU A 14 -5.59 -7.28 6.72
CA LEU A 14 -4.83 -6.97 7.93
C LEU A 14 -4.76 -5.46 8.16
N ASN A 15 -4.35 -4.69 7.15
CA ASN A 15 -4.29 -3.24 7.22
C ASN A 15 -5.64 -2.63 7.61
N ARG A 16 -6.74 -3.09 7.00
CA ARG A 16 -8.10 -2.64 7.36
C ARG A 16 -8.43 -2.93 8.83
N LEU A 17 -8.12 -4.13 9.33
CA LEU A 17 -8.40 -4.50 10.71
C LEU A 17 -7.58 -3.68 11.72
N ILE A 18 -6.30 -3.40 11.42
CA ILE A 18 -5.43 -2.56 12.24
C ILE A 18 -5.98 -1.12 12.30
N ARG A 19 -6.36 -0.54 11.15
CA ARG A 19 -6.95 0.82 11.10
C ARG A 19 -8.24 0.93 11.91
N LEU A 20 -9.03 -0.14 11.96
CA LEU A 20 -10.27 -0.18 12.73
C LEU A 20 -10.04 -0.51 14.22
N GLY A 21 -8.82 -0.90 14.63
CA GLY A 21 -8.56 -1.39 15.98
C GLY A 21 -9.33 -2.67 16.33
N LYS A 22 -9.65 -3.49 15.33
CA LYS A 22 -10.50 -4.70 15.47
C LYS A 22 -9.74 -5.99 15.18
N THR A 23 -8.43 -6.00 15.35
CA THR A 23 -7.66 -7.22 15.08
C THR A 23 -7.98 -8.31 16.09
N GLY A 24 -8.15 -7.94 17.36
CA GLY A 24 -8.17 -8.91 18.46
C GLY A 24 -6.78 -9.46 18.74
N THR A 25 -6.72 -10.52 19.53
CA THR A 25 -5.46 -11.20 19.87
C THR A 25 -4.80 -11.80 18.62
N PRO A 26 -3.49 -12.12 18.66
CA PRO A 26 -2.81 -12.74 17.52
C PRO A 26 -3.49 -14.03 17.03
N ASP A 27 -4.05 -14.82 17.95
CA ASP A 27 -4.80 -16.04 17.62
C ASP A 27 -6.09 -15.71 16.85
N GLN A 28 -6.91 -14.79 17.37
CA GLN A 28 -8.14 -14.33 16.73
C GLN A 28 -7.88 -13.69 15.36
N LEU A 29 -6.80 -12.91 15.24
CA LEU A 29 -6.42 -12.27 13.99
C LEU A 29 -6.01 -13.29 12.93
N SER A 30 -5.25 -14.32 13.31
CA SER A 30 -4.84 -15.38 12.39
C SER A 30 -6.05 -16.18 11.87
N GLU A 31 -7.04 -16.45 12.73
CA GLU A 31 -8.30 -17.09 12.37
C GLU A 31 -9.14 -16.21 11.42
N LYS A 32 -9.30 -14.91 11.74
CA LYS A 32 -10.00 -13.93 10.87
C LYS A 32 -9.38 -13.78 9.47
N LEU A 33 -8.08 -14.01 9.35
CA LEU A 33 -7.33 -13.93 8.09
C LEU A 33 -7.17 -15.30 7.41
N GLU A 34 -7.64 -16.38 8.04
CA GLU A 34 -7.51 -17.76 7.55
C GLU A 34 -6.05 -18.13 7.24
N ILE A 35 -5.13 -17.73 8.13
CA ILE A 35 -3.70 -18.03 8.02
C ILE A 35 -3.18 -18.62 9.33
N SER A 36 -2.03 -19.28 9.28
CA SER A 36 -1.35 -19.70 10.50
C SER A 36 -0.80 -18.49 11.28
N LYS A 37 -0.68 -18.65 12.59
CA LYS A 37 -0.07 -17.65 13.47
C LYS A 37 1.36 -17.30 13.07
N ALA A 38 2.13 -18.28 12.60
CA ALA A 38 3.48 -18.06 12.08
C ALA A 38 3.47 -17.16 10.84
N SER A 39 2.56 -17.41 9.88
CA SER A 39 2.41 -16.57 8.69
C SER A 39 1.97 -15.15 9.04
N LEU A 40 1.09 -14.98 10.03
CA LEU A 40 0.71 -13.66 10.53
C LEU A 40 1.94 -12.88 11.02
N PHE A 41 2.78 -13.49 11.85
CA PHE A 41 3.99 -12.82 12.35
C PHE A 41 5.00 -12.51 11.25
N GLN A 42 5.14 -13.38 10.24
CA GLN A 42 5.96 -13.11 9.06
C GLN A 42 5.45 -11.87 8.31
N ILE A 43 4.14 -11.79 8.07
CA ILE A 43 3.52 -10.66 7.36
C ILE A 43 3.66 -9.37 8.17
N LEU A 44 3.40 -9.40 9.48
CA LEU A 44 3.62 -8.24 10.35
C LEU A 44 5.08 -7.79 10.35
N GLY A 45 6.02 -8.73 10.33
CA GLY A 45 7.45 -8.45 10.18
C GLY A 45 7.78 -7.74 8.87
N VAL A 46 7.23 -8.23 7.75
CA VAL A 46 7.37 -7.57 6.45
C VAL A 46 6.77 -6.16 6.46
N MET A 47 5.57 -5.97 7.01
CA MET A 47 4.97 -4.64 7.10
C MET A 47 5.83 -3.67 7.92
N LYS A 48 6.39 -4.13 9.06
CA LYS A 48 7.32 -3.33 9.86
C LYS A 48 8.60 -2.97 9.12
N GLN A 49 9.16 -3.90 8.34
CA GLN A 49 10.32 -3.64 7.48
C GLN A 49 10.00 -2.62 6.37
N LEU A 50 8.74 -2.52 5.96
CA LEU A 50 8.23 -1.49 5.05
C LEU A 50 7.81 -0.20 5.77
N ASN A 51 8.34 0.04 6.98
CA ASN A 51 8.10 1.21 7.81
C ASN A 51 6.65 1.39 8.27
N ALA A 52 5.89 0.31 8.45
CA ALA A 52 4.59 0.39 9.11
C ALA A 52 4.77 0.40 10.65
N PRO A 53 4.46 1.50 11.36
CA PRO A 53 4.57 1.60 12.81
C PRO A 53 3.44 0.83 13.52
N ILE A 54 3.54 -0.51 13.51
CA ILE A 54 2.53 -1.41 14.09
C ILE A 54 2.96 -1.85 15.49
N VAL A 55 2.11 -1.56 16.47
CA VAL A 55 2.26 -2.03 17.86
C VAL A 55 1.05 -2.84 18.30
N PHE A 56 1.26 -3.69 19.29
CA PHE A 56 0.16 -4.41 19.94
C PHE A 56 -0.23 -3.68 21.21
N ASP A 57 -1.45 -3.15 21.23
CA ASP A 57 -2.02 -2.52 22.41
C ASP A 57 -2.64 -3.60 23.31
N ILE A 58 -2.10 -3.73 24.53
CA ILE A 58 -2.52 -4.75 25.50
C ILE A 58 -3.91 -4.45 26.06
N THR A 59 -4.26 -3.16 26.22
CA THR A 59 -5.54 -2.72 26.76
C THR A 59 -6.67 -2.94 25.76
N LEU A 60 -6.42 -2.63 24.48
CA LEU A 60 -7.38 -2.87 23.39
C LEU A 60 -7.36 -4.33 22.89
N GLN A 61 -6.34 -5.09 23.27
CA GLN A 61 -6.03 -6.41 22.72
C GLN A 61 -6.05 -6.40 21.18
N SER A 62 -5.44 -5.38 20.58
CA SER A 62 -5.45 -5.19 19.14
C SER A 62 -4.13 -4.61 18.65
N TYR A 63 -3.75 -4.96 17.43
CA TYR A 63 -2.73 -4.23 16.71
C TYR A 63 -3.31 -2.89 16.25
N VAL A 64 -2.51 -1.84 16.42
CA VAL A 64 -2.83 -0.46 16.05
C VAL A 64 -1.62 0.18 15.37
N TYR A 65 -1.87 1.24 14.60
CA TYR A 65 -0.81 2.09 14.08
C TYR A 65 -0.51 3.21 15.06
N GLU A 66 0.78 3.48 15.33
CA GLU A 66 1.19 4.63 16.15
C GLU A 66 1.06 5.95 15.39
N GLU A 67 1.13 5.89 14.05
CA GLU A 67 1.04 7.07 13.17
C GLU A 67 0.07 6.81 12.01
N SER A 68 -0.26 7.85 11.25
CA SER A 68 -1.13 7.71 10.08
C SER A 68 -0.39 7.01 8.94
N VAL A 69 -0.86 5.82 8.57
CA VAL A 69 -0.26 4.99 7.51
C VAL A 69 -1.19 4.91 6.31
N ASN A 70 -0.65 5.16 5.13
CA ASN A 70 -1.30 4.86 3.85
C ASN A 70 -0.54 3.73 3.16
N PHE A 71 -1.20 2.58 3.01
CA PHE A 71 -0.69 1.46 2.22
C PHE A 71 -1.33 1.50 0.82
N THR A 72 -0.51 1.44 -0.22
CA THR A 72 -0.97 1.48 -1.61
C THR A 72 -0.14 0.53 -2.46
N TYR A 73 -0.80 -0.24 -3.33
CA TYR A 73 -0.16 -1.19 -4.24
C TYR A 73 -0.87 -1.16 -5.60
N GLY A 74 -0.12 -1.34 -6.68
CA GLY A 74 -0.65 -1.34 -8.04
C GLY A 74 0.29 -0.69 -9.04
N PHE A 75 -0.06 -0.82 -10.32
CA PHE A 75 0.61 -0.11 -11.41
C PHE A 75 -0.22 1.12 -11.78
N TYR A 76 0.45 2.25 -11.95
CA TYR A 76 -0.15 3.48 -12.45
C TYR A 76 0.35 3.71 -13.88
N THR A 77 -0.58 3.92 -14.81
CA THR A 77 -0.24 4.33 -16.17
C THR A 77 -0.12 5.85 -16.19
N ARG A 78 1.08 6.37 -16.45
CA ARG A 78 1.24 7.77 -16.86
C ARG A 78 1.18 7.81 -18.37
N LYS A 79 0.44 8.76 -18.95
CA LYS A 79 0.51 9.02 -20.39
C LYS A 79 1.96 9.39 -20.70
N LEU A 80 2.62 8.59 -21.55
CA LEU A 80 4.03 8.79 -21.88
C LEU A 80 4.25 10.04 -22.74
N TYR A 81 3.19 10.55 -23.38
CA TYR A 81 3.19 11.81 -24.13
C TYR A 81 1.79 12.43 -24.09
N GLY A 82 1.73 13.73 -23.83
CA GLY A 82 0.52 14.55 -23.89
C GLY A 82 0.83 15.95 -23.36
N GLU A 83 0.59 16.98 -24.17
CA GLU A 83 0.64 18.36 -23.71
C GLU A 83 -0.46 18.57 -22.65
N GLU A 84 -0.08 18.98 -21.44
CA GLU A 84 -1.03 19.52 -20.48
C GLU A 84 -1.21 21.00 -20.78
N VAL A 85 -2.28 21.34 -21.52
CA VAL A 85 -2.82 22.70 -21.46
C VAL A 85 -3.62 22.78 -20.16
N LEU A 86 -3.04 23.40 -19.14
CA LEU A 86 -3.80 23.90 -18.00
C LEU A 86 -4.65 25.08 -18.49
N GLU A 87 -5.94 24.88 -18.67
CA GLU A 87 -6.88 26.01 -18.67
C GLU A 87 -6.94 26.60 -17.26
N VAL A 88 -6.01 27.51 -16.97
CA VAL A 88 -6.17 28.46 -15.88
C VAL A 88 -6.98 29.63 -16.41
N SER A 89 -8.30 29.53 -16.33
CA SER A 89 -9.09 30.75 -16.19
C SER A 89 -8.77 31.31 -14.79
N SER A 90 -8.33 32.55 -14.61
CA SER A 90 -7.88 33.61 -15.51
C SER A 90 -6.84 34.39 -14.71
N TYR A 91 -5.85 34.99 -15.37
CA TYR A 91 -4.62 35.62 -14.84
C TYR A 91 -3.40 34.69 -14.72
N ASN A 92 -2.64 34.68 -15.83
CA ASN A 92 -1.22 34.32 -15.94
C ASN A 92 -0.92 32.83 -16.09
N ALA A 93 -1.04 32.35 -17.33
CA ALA A 93 -0.43 31.10 -17.77
C ALA A 93 1.11 31.22 -17.64
N GLN A 94 1.70 30.47 -16.73
CA GLN A 94 3.13 30.19 -16.74
C GLN A 94 3.34 28.75 -17.19
N SER A 95 3.99 28.58 -18.34
CA SER A 95 4.39 27.27 -18.87
C SER A 95 5.62 26.78 -18.09
N ILE A 96 5.46 25.79 -17.22
CA ILE A 96 6.60 25.05 -16.66
C ILE A 96 6.79 23.80 -17.51
N MET A 97 7.74 23.86 -18.44
CA MET A 97 8.21 22.70 -19.20
C MET A 97 8.97 21.77 -18.25
N MET A 98 8.38 20.65 -17.87
CA MET A 98 9.15 19.56 -17.26
C MET A 98 9.62 18.63 -18.37
N GLN A 99 10.85 18.81 -18.85
CA GLN A 99 11.50 17.80 -19.68
C GLN A 99 11.69 16.54 -18.83
N VAL A 100 11.07 15.43 -19.24
CA VAL A 100 11.32 14.13 -18.63
C VAL A 100 12.08 13.27 -19.62
N ASP A 101 13.41 13.27 -19.51
CA ASP A 101 14.32 12.42 -20.27
C ASP A 101 14.21 10.97 -19.76
N PHE A 102 13.25 10.18 -20.26
CA PHE A 102 13.24 8.73 -20.02
C PHE A 102 13.94 8.01 -21.17
N LYS A 103 15.25 7.79 -20.98
CA LYS A 103 16.15 7.13 -21.94
C LYS A 103 16.15 5.60 -21.77
N TYR A 104 15.03 4.91 -21.96
CA TYR A 104 15.04 3.43 -22.09
C TYR A 104 14.00 2.91 -23.08
N PRO A 105 14.41 2.18 -24.15
CA PRO A 105 13.50 1.41 -24.96
C PRO A 105 13.34 0.02 -24.32
N SER A 106 12.23 -0.26 -23.64
CA SER A 106 11.94 -1.62 -23.18
C SER A 106 11.24 -2.40 -24.31
N LEU A 107 11.89 -3.48 -24.76
CA LEU A 107 11.35 -4.44 -25.71
C LEU A 107 10.02 -5.02 -25.20
N ARG A 108 9.00 -4.95 -26.06
CA ARG A 108 7.74 -5.68 -25.90
C ARG A 108 7.93 -7.07 -26.51
N ILE A 109 8.11 -8.10 -25.69
CA ILE A 109 7.95 -9.48 -26.14
C ILE A 109 6.44 -9.76 -26.12
N VAL A 110 5.89 -10.01 -27.31
CA VAL A 110 4.50 -10.48 -27.52
C VAL A 110 4.48 -11.99 -27.42
#